data_AF-A0A3E3ITJ0-F1
#
_entry.id   AF-A0A3E3ITJ0-F1
#
_cell.length_a   1.000
_cell.length_b   1.000
_cell.length_c   1.000
_cell.angle_alpha   90.00
_cell.angle_beta   90.00
_cell.angle_gamma   90.00
#
_symmetry.space_group_name_H-M   'P 1'
#
loop_
_entity.id
_entity.type
_entity.pdbx_description
1 polymer ?
#
loop_
_entity_poly.entity_id
_entity_poly.type
_entity_poly.pdbx_seq_one_letter_code
_entity_poly.pdbx_strand_id
1 'polypeptide(L)'
;MNKRKPVDYTNLYAQLETALRRNKNQMDQYAAIGKAVALRPEKGAAVAAAGYLREAHPELSGFSPRNLRRMRAFYQAYGDQPDLLKLAMQTGWTLNVLILEADLTLAERAWYLNASLRFGWTKTTLKEKLEESAHLNEKEKVEGMGNEDLSTSQPEDSDPHKDRPGAPAYRVAPRHTKLSQLAMSCGFMEKRIFSSHGPVDPFP
;
A
#
# COMPACT_ATOMS: atom_id res chain seq x y z
N MET A 1 -30.99 28.99 21.90
CA MET A 1 -30.68 27.59 21.54
C MET A 1 -30.20 27.53 20.10
N ASN A 2 -28.91 27.23 19.87
CA ASN A 2 -28.38 27.09 18.50
C ASN A 2 -28.93 25.80 17.89
N LYS A 3 -29.97 25.92 17.04
CA LYS A 3 -30.45 24.83 16.19
C LYS A 3 -29.38 24.60 15.12
N ARG A 4 -28.42 23.70 15.38
CA ARG A 4 -27.51 23.24 14.33
C ARG A 4 -28.36 22.64 13.22
N LYS A 5 -28.17 23.09 11.97
CA LYS A 5 -28.87 22.51 10.82
C LYS A 5 -28.63 20.99 10.82
N PRO A 6 -29.68 20.16 10.60
CA PRO A 6 -29.48 18.73 10.47
C PRO A 6 -28.55 18.49 9.26
N VAL A 7 -27.51 17.69 9.48
CA VAL A 7 -26.56 17.32 8.41
C VAL A 7 -27.25 16.30 7.51
N ASP A 8 -27.32 16.59 6.22
CA ASP A 8 -27.91 15.68 5.24
C ASP A 8 -26.89 14.62 4.78
N TYR A 9 -27.14 13.37 5.20
CA TYR A 9 -26.32 12.21 4.86
C TYR A 9 -26.81 11.44 3.63
N THR A 10 -27.85 11.89 2.92
CA THR A 10 -28.44 11.17 1.77
C THR A 10 -27.39 10.77 0.73
N ASN A 11 -26.51 11.70 0.36
CA ASN A 11 -25.43 11.41 -0.59
C ASN A 11 -24.36 10.45 -0.01
N LEU A 12 -24.12 10.48 1.31
CA LEU A 12 -23.19 9.53 1.95
C LEU A 12 -23.76 8.11 1.84
N TYR A 13 -25.04 7.93 2.18
CA TYR A 13 -25.70 6.62 2.14
C TYR A 13 -25.73 6.05 0.72
N ALA A 14 -26.03 6.88 -0.29
CA ALA A 14 -25.97 6.45 -1.69
C ALA A 14 -24.55 5.99 -2.11
N GLN A 15 -23.49 6.63 -1.61
CA GLN A 15 -22.12 6.18 -1.86
C GLN A 15 -21.79 4.86 -1.15
N LEU A 16 -22.28 4.65 0.07
CA LEU A 16 -22.09 3.39 0.81
C LEU A 16 -22.77 2.22 0.08
N GLU A 17 -24.00 2.41 -0.37
CA GLU A 17 -24.73 1.43 -1.20
C GLU A 17 -23.97 1.09 -2.48
N THR A 18 -23.46 2.11 -3.15
CA THR A 18 -22.66 1.94 -4.36
C THR A 18 -21.38 1.17 -4.08
N ALA A 19 -20.71 1.46 -2.95
CA ALA A 19 -19.50 0.78 -2.52
C ALA A 19 -19.75 -0.70 -2.23
N LEU A 20 -20.87 -1.07 -1.62
CA LEU A 20 -21.22 -2.47 -1.36
C LEU A 20 -21.59 -3.22 -2.64
N ARG A 21 -22.39 -2.60 -3.53
CA ARG A 21 -22.89 -3.27 -4.75
C ARG A 21 -21.83 -3.44 -5.83
N ARG A 22 -20.96 -2.45 -6.03
CA ARG A 22 -19.96 -2.48 -7.11
C ARG A 22 -18.79 -3.40 -6.80
N ASN A 23 -18.42 -3.52 -5.52
CA ASN A 23 -17.20 -4.18 -5.11
C ASN A 23 -17.50 -5.58 -4.57
N LYS A 24 -16.86 -6.59 -5.16
CA LYS A 24 -17.05 -8.00 -4.78
C LYS A 24 -16.10 -8.46 -3.69
N ASN A 25 -14.91 -7.85 -3.59
CA ASN A 25 -13.96 -8.16 -2.54
C ASN A 25 -14.11 -7.17 -1.37
N GLN A 26 -13.70 -7.59 -0.19
CA GLN A 26 -13.83 -6.81 1.04
C GLN A 26 -12.91 -5.58 1.07
N MET A 27 -11.72 -5.65 0.47
CA MET A 27 -10.77 -4.54 0.47
C MET A 27 -11.26 -3.35 -0.35
N ASP A 28 -11.81 -3.59 -1.54
CA ASP A 28 -12.38 -2.59 -2.43
C ASP A 28 -13.59 -1.93 -1.78
N GLN A 29 -14.43 -2.73 -1.09
CA GLN A 29 -15.53 -2.21 -0.28
C GLN A 29 -15.01 -1.26 0.80
N TYR A 30 -14.01 -1.68 1.58
CA TYR A 30 -13.46 -0.88 2.68
C TYR A 30 -12.79 0.40 2.19
N ALA A 31 -12.06 0.35 1.08
CA ALA A 31 -11.45 1.52 0.46
C ALA A 31 -12.51 2.51 -0.05
N ALA A 32 -13.55 2.02 -0.73
CA ALA A 32 -14.64 2.85 -1.26
C ALA A 32 -15.49 3.47 -0.15
N ILE A 33 -15.78 2.72 0.92
CA ILE A 33 -16.45 3.23 2.11
C ILE A 33 -15.57 4.28 2.80
N GLY A 34 -14.27 4.00 2.92
CA GLY A 34 -13.28 4.95 3.45
C GLY A 34 -13.29 6.28 2.69
N LYS A 35 -13.33 6.22 1.36
CA LYS A 35 -13.48 7.39 0.48
C LYS A 35 -14.74 8.18 0.78
N ALA A 36 -15.89 7.50 0.80
CA ALA A 36 -17.19 8.14 1.04
C ALA A 36 -17.24 8.86 2.39
N VAL A 37 -16.66 8.26 3.43
CA VAL A 37 -16.57 8.85 4.77
C VAL A 37 -15.51 9.97 4.84
N ALA A 38 -14.41 9.88 4.10
CA ALA A 38 -13.35 10.89 4.07
C ALA A 38 -13.78 12.20 3.39
N LEU A 39 -14.67 12.12 2.39
CA LEU A 39 -15.25 13.29 1.71
C LEU A 39 -16.15 14.14 2.63
N ARG A 40 -16.44 13.66 3.83
CA ARG A 40 -17.28 14.34 4.81
C ARG A 40 -16.45 15.06 5.88
N PRO A 41 -16.56 16.40 6.01
CA PRO A 41 -15.79 17.16 7.00
C PRO A 41 -16.25 16.88 8.44
N GLU A 42 -17.50 16.46 8.65
CA GLU A 42 -18.06 16.25 9.97
C GLU A 42 -17.47 15.04 10.71
N LYS A 43 -17.19 15.22 12.01
CA LYS A 43 -16.68 14.16 12.90
C LYS A 43 -17.67 12.99 13.04
N GLY A 44 -18.97 13.25 12.84
CA GLY A 44 -20.06 12.28 12.99
C GLY A 44 -20.27 11.34 11.78
N ALA A 45 -19.64 11.60 10.62
CA ALA A 45 -19.90 10.83 9.40
C ALA A 45 -19.66 9.33 9.57
N ALA A 46 -18.61 8.92 10.28
CA ALA A 46 -18.32 7.51 10.53
C ALA A 46 -19.38 6.84 11.43
N VAL A 47 -19.97 7.59 12.36
CA VAL A 47 -21.04 7.07 13.25
C VAL A 47 -22.35 6.95 12.47
N ALA A 48 -22.69 7.97 11.67
CA ALA A 48 -23.86 7.94 10.80
C ALA A 48 -23.78 6.80 9.77
N ALA A 49 -22.64 6.65 9.10
CA ALA A 49 -22.38 5.56 8.16
C ALA A 49 -22.52 4.18 8.82
N ALA A 50 -21.93 3.99 10.00
CA ALA A 50 -22.03 2.73 10.72
C ALA A 50 -23.47 2.42 11.18
N GLY A 51 -24.20 3.43 11.63
CA GLY A 51 -25.62 3.29 11.99
C GLY A 51 -26.46 2.85 10.80
N TYR A 52 -26.32 3.55 9.67
CA TYR A 52 -26.99 3.23 8.42
C TYR A 52 -26.66 1.81 7.92
N LEU A 53 -25.38 1.45 7.84
CA LEU A 53 -24.96 0.14 7.35
C LEU A 53 -25.50 -1.01 8.19
N ARG A 54 -25.57 -0.85 9.52
CA ARG A 54 -26.13 -1.86 10.41
C ARG A 54 -27.64 -2.03 10.26
N GLU A 55 -28.35 -0.94 9.96
CA GLU A 55 -29.81 -0.97 9.78
C GLU A 55 -30.20 -1.48 8.40
N ALA A 56 -29.49 -1.03 7.36
CA ALA A 56 -29.76 -1.39 5.97
C ALA A 56 -29.23 -2.78 5.57
N HIS A 57 -28.12 -3.23 6.18
CA HIS A 57 -27.46 -4.51 5.88
C HIS A 57 -27.11 -5.28 7.17
N PRO A 58 -28.10 -5.72 7.96
CA PRO A 58 -27.88 -6.39 9.24
C PRO A 58 -27.15 -7.74 9.12
N GLU A 59 -27.17 -8.36 7.95
CA GLU A 59 -26.44 -9.58 7.62
C GLU A 59 -24.92 -9.34 7.47
N LEU A 60 -24.50 -8.10 7.23
CA LEU A 60 -23.10 -7.73 7.08
C LEU A 60 -22.48 -7.32 8.43
N SER A 61 -21.39 -7.99 8.79
CA SER A 61 -20.62 -7.67 10.00
C SER A 61 -19.39 -6.81 9.68
N GLY A 62 -18.78 -6.23 10.71
CA GLY A 62 -17.54 -5.46 10.57
C GLY A 62 -17.72 -3.95 10.39
N PHE A 63 -18.93 -3.44 10.21
CA PHE A 63 -19.22 -2.00 10.04
C PHE A 63 -19.43 -1.24 11.36
N SER A 64 -18.51 -1.40 12.31
CA SER A 64 -18.54 -0.62 13.56
C SER A 64 -18.06 0.83 13.34
N PRO A 65 -18.52 1.83 14.12
CA PRO A 65 -18.04 3.22 13.98
C PRO A 65 -16.51 3.34 14.09
N ARG A 66 -15.86 2.48 14.87
CA ARG A 66 -14.39 2.41 14.96
C ARG A 66 -13.78 1.93 13.65
N ASN A 67 -14.35 0.89 13.04
CA ASN A 67 -13.84 0.37 11.77
C ASN A 67 -14.05 1.38 10.63
N LEU A 68 -15.19 2.08 10.59
CA LEU A 68 -15.42 3.15 9.61
C LEU A 68 -14.41 4.30 9.74
N ARG A 69 -13.97 4.63 10.96
CA ARG A 69 -12.86 5.58 11.16
C ARG A 69 -11.54 5.06 10.63
N ARG A 70 -11.24 3.77 10.80
CA ARG A 70 -10.05 3.13 10.20
C ARG A 70 -10.12 3.13 8.67
N MET A 71 -11.28 2.83 8.07
CA MET A 71 -11.50 2.92 6.62
C MET A 71 -11.27 4.35 6.11
N ARG A 72 -11.79 5.35 6.83
CA ARG A 72 -11.51 6.77 6.55
C ARG A 72 -10.01 7.06 6.59
N ALA A 73 -9.32 6.65 7.66
CA ALA A 73 -7.89 6.88 7.83
C ALA A 73 -7.06 6.19 6.73
N PHE A 74 -7.44 4.99 6.33
CA PHE A 74 -6.83 4.28 5.20
C PHE A 74 -6.93 5.08 3.90
N TYR A 75 -8.13 5.57 3.56
CA TYR A 75 -8.30 6.38 2.35
C TYR A 75 -7.57 7.72 2.45
N GLN A 76 -7.54 8.36 3.63
CA GLN A 76 -6.80 9.61 3.81
C GLN A 76 -5.28 9.41 3.72
N ALA A 77 -4.76 8.25 4.14
CA ALA A 77 -3.34 7.95 4.09
C ALA A 77 -2.85 7.61 2.67
N TYR A 78 -3.68 6.91 1.89
CA TYR A 78 -3.24 6.31 0.63
C TYR A 78 -4.01 6.79 -0.60
N GLY A 79 -5.18 7.41 -0.43
CA GLY A 79 -6.10 7.72 -1.52
C GLY A 79 -5.53 8.64 -2.60
N ASP A 80 -4.59 9.52 -2.23
CA ASP A 80 -3.91 10.44 -3.14
C ASP A 80 -2.57 9.89 -3.68
N GLN A 81 -2.22 8.65 -3.32
CA GLN A 81 -0.97 7.98 -3.68
C GLN A 81 -1.28 6.63 -4.37
N PRO A 82 -1.55 6.61 -5.69
CA PRO A 82 -2.03 5.42 -6.39
C PRO A 82 -1.15 4.18 -6.23
N ASP A 83 0.18 4.35 -6.27
CA ASP A 83 1.13 3.25 -6.12
C ASP A 83 1.08 2.65 -4.71
N LEU A 84 1.01 3.52 -3.70
CA LEU A 84 0.94 3.10 -2.30
C LEU A 84 -0.41 2.47 -1.97
N LEU A 85 -1.49 3.02 -2.53
CA LEU A 85 -2.82 2.43 -2.43
C LEU A 85 -2.83 1.02 -3.02
N LYS A 86 -2.23 0.81 -4.20
CA LYS A 86 -2.12 -0.52 -4.81
C LYS A 86 -1.41 -1.53 -3.90
N LEU A 87 -0.31 -1.13 -3.28
CA LEU A 87 0.40 -1.97 -2.31
C LEU A 87 -0.48 -2.28 -1.10
N ALA A 88 -1.09 -1.24 -0.50
CA ALA A 88 -1.99 -1.37 0.64
C ALA A 88 -3.17 -2.31 0.35
N MET A 89 -3.74 -2.24 -0.86
CA MET A 89 -4.81 -3.14 -1.30
C MET A 89 -4.37 -4.60 -1.37
N GLN A 90 -3.11 -4.89 -1.69
CA GLN A 90 -2.56 -6.25 -1.72
C GLN A 90 -2.22 -6.80 -0.34
N THR A 91 -1.82 -5.95 0.61
CA THR A 91 -1.39 -6.39 1.96
C THR A 91 -2.56 -6.87 2.83
N GLY A 92 -3.79 -6.46 2.53
CA GLY A 92 -4.99 -6.87 3.26
C GLY A 92 -5.28 -6.07 4.53
N TRP A 93 -6.54 -6.08 4.98
CA TRP A 93 -7.06 -5.09 5.94
C TRP A 93 -6.35 -5.12 7.30
N THR A 94 -6.14 -6.32 7.87
CA THR A 94 -5.59 -6.47 9.22
C THR A 94 -4.20 -5.86 9.36
N LEU A 95 -3.33 -6.09 8.38
CA LEU A 95 -1.97 -5.55 8.37
C LEU A 95 -1.98 -4.03 8.15
N ASN A 96 -2.84 -3.55 7.26
CA ASN A 96 -3.03 -2.11 7.06
C ASN A 96 -3.46 -1.38 8.33
N VAL A 97 -4.37 -1.96 9.12
CA VAL A 97 -4.78 -1.37 10.40
C VAL A 97 -3.59 -1.22 11.34
N LEU A 98 -2.71 -2.24 11.43
CA LEU A 98 -1.51 -2.14 12.26
C LEU A 98 -0.56 -1.02 11.80
N ILE A 99 -0.34 -0.92 10.49
CA ILE A 99 0.54 0.11 9.90
C ILE A 99 -0.04 1.52 10.08
N LEU A 100 -1.36 1.67 9.98
CA LEU A 100 -2.05 2.96 10.15
C LEU A 100 -2.13 3.40 11.62
N GLU A 101 -2.22 2.44 12.55
CA GLU A 101 -2.22 2.71 13.98
C GLU A 101 -0.81 2.93 14.54
N ALA A 102 0.22 2.56 13.79
CA ALA A 102 1.59 2.95 14.07
C ALA A 102 1.82 4.41 13.67
N ASP A 103 2.54 5.14 14.52
CA ASP A 103 2.90 6.55 14.30
C ASP A 103 4.07 6.63 13.30
N LEU A 104 3.74 6.38 12.03
CA LEU A 104 4.69 6.27 10.93
C LEU A 104 4.48 7.37 9.89
N THR A 105 5.58 7.86 9.34
CA THR A 105 5.61 8.69 8.14
C THR A 105 5.13 7.91 6.92
N LEU A 106 4.76 8.62 5.85
CA LEU A 106 4.31 7.98 4.61
C LEU A 106 5.38 7.04 4.01
N ALA A 107 6.66 7.44 4.07
CA ALA A 107 7.78 6.64 3.58
C ALA A 107 7.95 5.34 4.37
N GLU A 108 7.81 5.41 5.70
CA GLU A 108 7.89 4.22 6.57
C GLU A 108 6.71 3.28 6.32
N ARG A 109 5.50 3.81 6.15
CA ARG A 109 4.34 2.99 5.76
C ARG A 109 4.59 2.25 4.44
N ALA A 110 5.15 2.94 3.44
CA ALA A 110 5.53 2.32 2.18
C ALA A 110 6.57 1.21 2.36
N TRP A 111 7.54 1.41 3.25
CA TRP A 111 8.53 0.38 3.58
C TRP A 111 7.86 -0.86 4.19
N TYR A 112 7.01 -0.69 5.21
CA TYR A 112 6.32 -1.82 5.87
C TYR A 112 5.36 -2.55 4.94
N LEU A 113 4.66 -1.84 4.05
CA LEU A 113 3.79 -2.46 3.04
C LEU A 113 4.60 -3.34 2.07
N ASN A 114 5.71 -2.81 1.54
CA ASN A 114 6.59 -3.58 0.66
C ASN A 114 7.23 -4.77 1.37
N ALA A 115 7.73 -4.57 2.58
CA ALA A 115 8.34 -5.64 3.38
C ALA A 115 7.32 -6.75 3.69
N SER A 116 6.09 -6.38 4.07
CA SER A 116 5.02 -7.34 4.35
C SER A 116 4.68 -8.20 3.14
N LEU A 117 4.61 -7.60 1.95
CA LEU A 117 4.36 -8.33 0.70
C LEU A 117 5.55 -9.19 0.28
N ARG A 118 6.78 -8.69 0.43
CA ARG A 118 8.01 -9.40 0.05
C ARG A 118 8.26 -10.63 0.92
N PHE A 119 8.06 -10.51 2.22
CA PHE A 119 8.39 -11.55 3.19
C PHE A 119 7.17 -12.36 3.64
N GLY A 120 5.97 -12.02 3.17
CA GLY A 120 4.73 -12.70 3.55
C GLY A 120 4.43 -12.60 5.04
N TRP A 121 4.67 -11.43 5.65
CA TRP A 121 4.54 -11.27 7.10
C TRP A 121 3.11 -11.51 7.57
N THR A 122 3.00 -12.25 8.67
CA THR A 122 1.75 -12.40 9.40
C THR A 122 1.49 -11.18 10.28
N LYS A 123 0.29 -11.09 10.84
CA LYS A 123 -0.06 -10.04 11.82
C LYS A 123 0.93 -9.98 12.99
N THR A 124 1.32 -11.13 13.52
CA THR A 124 2.22 -11.22 14.67
C THR A 124 3.61 -10.72 14.31
N THR A 125 4.16 -11.21 13.20
CA THR A 125 5.47 -10.79 12.70
C THR A 125 5.53 -9.30 12.39
N LEU A 126 4.49 -8.75 11.74
CA LEU A 126 4.43 -7.31 11.49
C LEU A 126 4.41 -6.49 12.78
N LYS A 127 3.69 -6.95 13.81
CA LYS A 127 3.67 -6.29 15.12
C LYS A 127 5.05 -6.26 15.77
N GLU A 128 5.75 -7.38 15.77
CA GLU A 128 7.14 -7.48 16.26
C GLU A 128 8.06 -6.52 15.48
N LYS A 129 7.96 -6.48 14.14
CA LYS A 129 8.78 -5.59 13.30
C LYS A 129 8.46 -4.10 13.47
N LEU A 130 7.24 -3.76 13.87
CA LEU A 130 6.86 -2.40 14.24
C LEU A 130 7.47 -2.03 15.60
N GLU A 131 7.42 -2.92 16.59
CA GLU A 131 8.01 -2.72 17.92
C GLU A 131 9.53 -2.58 17.85
N GLU A 132 10.19 -3.36 16.99
CA GLU A 132 11.64 -3.29 16.72
C GLU A 132 12.06 -2.07 15.88
N SER A 133 11.11 -1.30 15.35
CA SER A 133 11.39 -0.20 14.40
C SER A 133 12.29 -0.64 13.23
N ALA A 134 12.02 -1.83 12.67
CA ALA A 134 12.88 -2.49 11.69
C ALA A 134 13.23 -1.66 10.43
N HIS A 135 12.45 -0.63 10.13
CA HIS A 135 12.69 0.31 9.04
C HIS A 135 13.94 1.19 9.26
N LEU A 136 14.39 1.39 10.50
CA LEU A 136 15.58 2.20 10.82
C LEU A 136 16.88 1.52 10.35
N ASN A 137 16.95 0.20 10.46
CA ASN A 137 18.13 -0.60 10.06
C ASN A 137 18.48 -0.47 8.57
N GLU A 138 17.50 -0.09 7.73
CA GLU A 138 17.73 0.15 6.30
C GLU A 138 18.08 1.62 6.00
N LYS A 139 17.61 2.57 6.82
CA LYS A 139 17.99 3.98 6.71
C LYS A 139 19.48 4.18 7.01
N GLU A 140 20.00 3.49 8.02
CA GLU A 140 21.42 3.57 8.42
C GLU A 140 22.39 3.12 7.30
N LYS A 141 21.97 2.19 6.43
CA LYS A 141 22.80 1.74 5.29
C LYS A 141 22.97 2.80 4.20
N VAL A 142 22.02 3.73 4.07
CA VAL A 142 22.06 4.79 3.07
C VAL A 142 22.88 5.98 3.56
N GLU A 143 22.85 6.25 4.87
CA GLU A 143 23.63 7.33 5.49
C GLU A 143 25.12 6.97 5.66
N GLY A 144 25.46 5.68 5.78
CA GLY A 144 26.85 5.20 5.90
C GLY A 144 27.69 5.21 4.62
N MET A 145 27.15 5.63 3.47
CA MET A 145 27.88 5.71 2.18
C MET A 145 28.27 7.13 1.74
N GLY A 146 28.08 8.14 2.59
CA GLY A 146 28.53 9.50 2.33
C GLY A 146 29.67 9.90 3.26
N ASN A 147 30.92 9.74 2.80
CA ASN A 147 32.14 10.52 3.12
C ASN A 147 33.38 9.61 3.00
N GLU A 148 33.78 9.26 1.77
CA GLU A 148 35.18 9.00 1.48
C GLU A 148 35.78 10.27 0.87
N ASP A 149 36.84 10.72 1.52
CA ASP A 149 37.57 11.97 1.33
C ASP A 149 37.81 12.36 -0.14
N LEU A 150 37.33 13.55 -0.53
CA LEU A 150 38.04 14.37 -1.50
C LEU A 150 38.82 15.45 -0.73
N SER A 151 39.95 15.03 -0.15
CA SER A 151 41.01 15.93 0.27
C SER A 151 42.29 15.50 -0.42
N THR A 152 42.62 16.14 -1.53
CA THR A 152 44.00 16.25 -2.00
C THR A 152 44.25 17.74 -2.18
N SER A 153 44.88 18.30 -1.16
CA SER A 153 45.53 19.60 -1.22
C SER A 153 46.74 19.51 -2.14
N GLN A 154 46.81 20.32 -3.19
CA GLN A 154 48.08 20.72 -3.81
C GLN A 154 48.09 22.25 -3.90
N PRO A 155 49.16 22.93 -3.44
CA PRO A 155 49.33 24.35 -3.69
C PRO A 155 49.99 24.58 -5.07
N GLU A 156 49.55 25.67 -5.71
CA GLU A 156 50.28 26.60 -6.59
C GLU A 156 51.39 26.02 -7.51
N ASP A 157 51.23 26.08 -8.84
CA ASP A 157 52.04 27.00 -9.66
C ASP A 157 51.54 27.12 -11.11
N SER A 158 52.02 28.17 -11.75
CA SER A 158 51.47 28.90 -12.90
C SER A 158 51.85 28.38 -14.30
N ASP A 159 50.95 28.56 -15.27
CA ASP A 159 51.01 28.29 -16.73
C ASP A 159 51.92 29.31 -17.49
N PRO A 160 52.19 29.27 -18.82
CA PRO A 160 52.34 28.22 -19.87
C PRO A 160 53.67 28.31 -20.67
N HIS A 161 54.23 27.22 -21.22
CA HIS A 161 54.62 27.17 -22.65
C HIS A 161 55.16 25.80 -23.17
N LYS A 162 54.57 25.38 -24.30
CA LYS A 162 55.18 24.86 -25.55
C LYS A 162 55.54 23.38 -25.76
N ASP A 163 55.07 22.96 -26.95
CA ASP A 163 55.62 22.01 -27.94
C ASP A 163 55.34 20.48 -27.83
N ARG A 164 54.37 20.07 -28.69
CA ARG A 164 54.09 18.81 -29.44
C ARG A 164 55.20 17.72 -29.53
N PRO A 165 54.95 16.54 -30.17
CA PRO A 165 53.75 15.69 -30.28
C PRO A 165 54.05 14.17 -30.11
N GLY A 166 53.01 13.33 -29.97
CA GLY A 166 53.04 11.95 -30.49
C GLY A 166 52.54 10.85 -29.55
N ALA A 167 51.39 10.25 -29.89
CA ALA A 167 51.09 8.83 -29.63
C ALA A 167 49.87 8.37 -30.46
N PRO A 168 49.93 7.23 -31.16
CA PRO A 168 48.77 6.62 -31.80
C PRO A 168 47.99 5.66 -30.88
N ALA A 169 46.71 5.56 -31.22
CA ALA A 169 45.67 4.58 -30.87
C ALA A 169 45.99 3.36 -30.00
N TYR A 170 45.16 3.15 -28.97
CA TYR A 170 44.73 1.81 -28.55
C TYR A 170 43.20 1.71 -28.45
N ARG A 171 42.65 0.81 -29.27
CA ARG A 171 41.29 0.26 -29.19
C ARG A 171 41.16 -0.59 -27.92
N VAL A 172 40.04 -0.49 -27.21
CA VAL A 172 39.56 -1.56 -26.33
C VAL A 172 38.14 -1.95 -26.76
N ALA A 173 37.99 -3.20 -27.19
CA ALA A 173 36.74 -3.83 -27.62
C ALA A 173 35.98 -4.44 -26.40
N PRO A 174 34.70 -4.80 -26.54
CA PRO A 174 33.78 -5.02 -25.43
C PRO A 174 33.88 -6.43 -24.85
N ARG A 175 33.66 -6.58 -23.54
CA ARG A 175 33.44 -7.89 -22.91
C ARG A 175 31.96 -8.18 -22.76
N HIS A 176 31.51 -9.16 -23.54
CA HIS A 176 30.30 -9.94 -23.25
C HIS A 176 30.53 -10.82 -22.01
N THR A 177 29.49 -10.98 -21.20
CA THR A 177 29.29 -12.17 -20.36
C THR A 177 27.83 -12.61 -20.49
N LYS A 178 27.63 -13.80 -21.05
CA LYS A 178 26.41 -14.62 -20.92
C LYS A 178 26.63 -15.61 -19.79
N LEU A 179 25.59 -15.91 -19.00
CA LEU A 179 25.24 -17.15 -18.26
C LEU A 179 24.26 -16.71 -17.16
N SER A 180 23.07 -17.30 -16.95
CA SER A 180 22.63 -18.67 -17.15
C SER A 180 21.09 -18.77 -17.28
N GLN A 181 20.64 -19.77 -18.03
CA GLN A 181 19.29 -20.35 -18.02
C GLN A 181 19.18 -21.41 -16.92
N LEU A 182 18.05 -21.45 -16.21
CA LEU A 182 17.34 -22.67 -15.76
C LEU A 182 15.93 -22.23 -15.28
N ALA A 183 14.91 -22.35 -16.12
CA ALA A 183 13.89 -23.42 -16.13
C ALA A 183 12.93 -23.41 -14.93
N MET A 184 11.63 -23.24 -15.18
CA MET A 184 10.60 -24.26 -14.92
C MET A 184 9.21 -23.70 -15.28
N SER A 185 8.61 -24.38 -16.24
CA SER A 185 7.23 -24.26 -16.70
C SER A 185 6.28 -24.90 -15.70
N CYS A 186 5.21 -24.20 -15.33
CA CYS A 186 3.93 -24.77 -14.90
C CYS A 186 2.92 -23.62 -15.07
N GLY A 187 1.95 -23.63 -15.98
CA GLY A 187 0.98 -24.68 -16.24
C GLY A 187 -0.39 -24.00 -16.16
N PHE A 188 -0.68 -23.12 -17.12
CA PHE A 188 -1.98 -22.48 -17.33
C PHE A 188 -2.88 -23.46 -18.08
N MET A 189 -3.95 -23.96 -17.47
CA MET A 189 -5.13 -24.44 -18.19
C MET A 189 -6.40 -24.37 -17.35
N GLU A 190 -7.48 -24.17 -18.08
CA GLU A 190 -8.68 -23.47 -17.72
C GLU A 190 -9.89 -24.42 -17.59
N LYS A 191 -10.83 -24.03 -16.74
CA LYS A 191 -12.25 -24.40 -16.60
C LYS A 191 -12.87 -25.43 -17.56
N ARG A 192 -13.63 -26.37 -16.98
CA ARG A 192 -14.91 -26.90 -17.50
C ARG A 192 -15.69 -27.53 -16.34
N ILE A 193 -16.67 -26.87 -15.73
CA ILE A 193 -18.13 -26.97 -15.98
C ILE A 193 -18.61 -28.38 -16.36
N PHE A 194 -19.30 -29.07 -15.45
CA PHE A 194 -20.47 -29.88 -15.80
C PHE A 194 -21.47 -29.94 -14.64
N SER A 195 -22.74 -29.93 -15.02
CA SER A 195 -23.96 -29.80 -14.21
C SER A 195 -24.66 -31.16 -14.13
N SER A 196 -25.25 -31.51 -12.98
CA SER A 196 -26.40 -32.43 -12.87
C SER A 196 -27.01 -32.28 -11.46
N HIS A 197 -28.12 -31.56 -11.26
CA HIS A 197 -29.53 -32.02 -11.35
C HIS A 197 -29.92 -33.22 -10.45
N GLY A 198 -30.45 -32.88 -9.26
CA GLY A 198 -31.65 -33.45 -8.62
C GLY A 198 -31.51 -34.74 -7.78
N PRO A 199 -32.49 -35.08 -6.89
CA PRO A 199 -33.71 -34.34 -6.53
C PRO A 199 -33.98 -34.15 -5.00
N VAL A 200 -34.95 -33.27 -4.76
CA VAL A 200 -35.90 -33.09 -3.63
C VAL A 200 -36.40 -34.42 -3.00
N ASP A 201 -36.62 -34.60 -1.69
CA ASP A 201 -37.70 -34.15 -0.75
C ASP A 201 -37.61 -35.07 0.51
N PRO A 202 -38.51 -35.04 1.53
CA PRO A 202 -39.07 -33.95 2.32
C PRO A 202 -38.97 -34.22 3.86
N PHE A 203 -39.52 -33.27 4.63
CA PHE A 203 -39.83 -33.26 6.07
C PHE A 203 -40.46 -34.56 6.63
N PRO A 204 -40.44 -34.70 7.98
CA PRO A 204 -41.67 -34.44 8.73
C PRO A 204 -41.59 -33.27 9.71
#